data_AF-A0A8H6LU06-F1
#
_entry.id   AF-A0A8H6LU06-F1
#
_cell.length_a   1.000
_cell.length_b   1.000
_cell.length_c   1.000
_cell.angle_alpha   90.00
_cell.angle_beta   90.00
_cell.angle_gamma   90.00
#
_symmetry.space_group_name_H-M   'P 1'
#
loop_
_entity.id
_entity.type
_entity.pdbx_description
1 polymer ?
#
loop_
_entity_poly.entity_id
_entity_poly.type
_entity_poly.pdbx_seq_one_letter_code
_entity_poly.pdbx_strand_id
1 'polypeptide(L)' 'YSSYSASIMTEDEEDWEDYVKGGYHPVKIGDVFSDGRYTVVRKLGWGHFSTV' A
#
# COMPACT_ATOMS: atom_id res chain seq x y z
N TYR A 1 -24.92 -16.93 8.76
CA TYR A 1 -23.68 -16.44 9.37
C TYR A 1 -23.22 -15.25 8.56
N SER A 2 -23.35 -14.08 9.17
CA SER A 2 -23.26 -12.78 8.51
C SER A 2 -21.85 -12.54 7.94
N SER A 3 -21.78 -12.23 6.65
CA SER A 3 -20.58 -11.78 5.92
C SER A 3 -20.06 -10.41 6.39
N TYR A 4 -20.61 -9.85 7.46
CA TYR A 4 -20.21 -8.57 8.06
C TYR A 4 -18.90 -8.61 8.86
N SER A 5 -18.27 -9.77 9.03
CA SER A 5 -17.03 -9.86 9.83
C SER A 5 -15.75 -9.57 9.03
N ALA A 6 -15.82 -9.43 7.71
CA ALA A 6 -14.64 -9.14 6.89
C ALA A 6 -14.41 -7.63 6.67
N SER A 7 -15.44 -6.79 6.85
CA SER A 7 -15.37 -5.34 6.57
C SER A 7 -14.88 -4.51 7.75
N ILE A 8 -14.52 -5.13 8.88
CA ILE A 8 -14.02 -4.42 10.06
C ILE A 8 -12.71 -5.06 10.48
N MET A 9 -11.63 -4.84 9.72
CA MET A 9 -10.25 -4.96 10.25
C MET A 9 -9.17 -4.18 9.47
N THR A 10 -9.43 -3.51 8.34
CA THR A 10 -8.32 -2.94 7.52
C THR A 10 -8.63 -1.72 6.64
N GLU A 11 -9.72 -0.95 6.80
CA GLU A 11 -9.92 0.21 5.89
C GLU A 11 -8.81 1.28 5.97
N ASP A 12 -8.04 1.32 7.06
CA ASP A 12 -6.93 2.26 7.24
C ASP A 12 -5.64 1.84 6.49
N GLU A 13 -5.48 0.56 6.10
CA GLU A 13 -4.22 0.03 5.51
C GLU A 13 -4.48 -1.04 4.43
N GLU A 14 -3.63 -1.12 3.40
CA GLU A 14 -3.77 -2.15 2.36
C GLU A 14 -3.66 -3.60 2.87
N ASP A 15 -4.22 -4.54 2.11
CA ASP A 15 -4.03 -5.96 2.37
C ASP A 15 -2.60 -6.40 1.99
N TRP A 16 -1.97 -7.17 2.88
CA TRP A 16 -0.65 -7.73 2.65
C TRP A 16 -0.64 -8.75 1.50
N GLU A 17 -1.78 -9.38 1.21
CA GLU A 17 -1.94 -10.34 0.11
C GLU A 17 -1.83 -9.69 -1.28
N ASP A 18 -2.04 -8.36 -1.38
CA ASP A 18 -1.97 -7.62 -2.64
C ASP A 18 -0.54 -7.28 -3.07
N TYR A 19 0.48 -7.53 -2.22
CA TYR A 19 1.91 -7.36 -2.54
C TYR A 19 2.46 -8.55 -3.34
N VAL A 20 1.94 -8.71 -4.54
CA VAL A 20 2.31 -9.77 -5.48
C VAL A 20 2.74 -9.20 -6.82
N LYS A 21 3.31 -10.04 -7.69
CA LYS A 21 3.61 -9.64 -9.07
C LYS A 21 2.31 -9.22 -9.76
N GLY A 22 2.23 -7.95 -10.19
CA GLY A 22 1.05 -7.36 -10.81
C GLY A 22 0.11 -6.63 -9.83
N GLY A 23 0.39 -6.69 -8.52
CA GLY A 23 -0.28 -5.92 -7.48
C GLY A 23 0.57 -4.74 -7.00
N TYR A 24 0.48 -4.42 -5.70
CA TYR A 24 1.24 -3.30 -5.12
C TYR A 24 2.75 -3.53 -5.18
N HIS A 25 3.47 -2.44 -5.41
CA HIS A 25 4.93 -2.44 -5.34
C HIS A 25 5.37 -2.21 -3.89
N PRO A 26 6.25 -3.04 -3.32
CA PRO A 26 6.80 -2.80 -1.98
C PRO A 26 7.71 -1.56 -2.00
N VAL A 27 7.48 -0.63 -1.08
CA VAL A 27 8.22 0.63 -0.96
C VAL A 27 8.72 0.81 0.48
N LYS A 28 9.96 1.30 0.64
CA LYS A 28 10.57 1.60 1.93
C LYS A 28 10.93 3.08 2.05
N ILE A 29 10.97 3.57 3.29
CA ILE A 29 11.48 4.92 3.57
C ILE A 29 12.94 5.01 3.15
N GLY A 30 13.28 6.05 2.38
CA GLY A 30 14.60 6.26 1.80
C GLY A 30 14.77 5.71 0.39
N ASP A 31 13.82 4.93 -0.14
CA ASP A 31 13.86 4.51 -1.54
C ASP A 31 13.87 5.72 -2.47
N VAL A 32 14.55 5.58 -3.61
CA VAL A 32 14.75 6.66 -4.57
C VAL A 32 14.22 6.25 -5.94
N PHE A 33 13.35 7.08 -6.51
CA PHE A 33 12.70 6.87 -7.80
C PHE A 33 13.09 7.94 -8.82
N SER A 34 12.88 7.63 -10.10
CA SER A 34 13.16 8.55 -11.22
C SER A 34 14.60 9.09 -11.19
N ASP A 35 15.58 8.19 -11.23
CA ASP A 35 17.01 8.51 -11.32
C ASP A 35 17.52 9.49 -10.24
N GLY A 36 17.07 9.30 -9.00
CA GLY A 36 17.52 10.16 -7.89
C GLY A 36 16.57 11.28 -7.52
N ARG A 37 15.52 11.53 -8.32
CA ARG A 37 14.70 12.75 -8.20
C ARG A 37 13.74 12.75 -7.01
N TYR A 38 13.23 11.59 -6.61
CA TYR A 38 12.23 11.49 -5.55
C TYR A 38 12.68 10.52 -4.47
N THR A 39 12.76 10.99 -3.23
CA THR A 39 13.05 10.17 -2.04
C THR A 39 11.79 9.96 -1.24
N VAL A 40 11.50 8.71 -0.89
CA VAL A 40 10.34 8.37 -0.05
C VAL A 40 10.61 8.76 1.39
N VAL A 41 9.74 9.60 1.96
CA VAL A 41 9.91 10.14 3.32
C VAL A 41 8.93 9.56 4.34
N ARG A 42 7.69 9.27 3.94
CA ARG A 42 6.64 8.60 4.72
C ARG A 42 5.48 8.24 3.82
N LYS A 43 4.66 7.28 4.24
CA LYS A 43 3.34 7.00 3.68
C LYS A 43 2.34 8.06 4.13
N LEU A 44 1.50 8.49 3.22
CA LEU A 44 0.38 9.42 3.39
C LEU A 44 -0.97 8.72 3.33
N GLY A 45 -1.05 7.58 2.64
CA GLY A 45 -2.26 6.76 2.59
C GLY A 45 -2.20 5.72 1.48
N TRP A 46 -3.36 5.19 1.15
CA TRP A 46 -3.51 4.19 0.10
C TRP A 46 -4.93 4.23 -0.48
N GLY A 47 -5.09 3.56 -1.60
CA GLY A 47 -6.36 3.20 -2.19
C GLY A 47 -6.15 2.02 -3.12
N HIS A 48 -7.24 1.42 -3.60
CA HIS A 48 -7.24 0.13 -4.30
C HIS A 48 -6.21 -0.05 -5.44
N PHE A 49 -5.69 1.03 -6.03
CA PHE A 49 -4.72 0.98 -7.14
C PHE A 49 -3.36 1.57 -6.80
N SER A 50 -3.19 2.23 -5.65
CA SER A 50 -1.97 2.98 -5.34
C SER A 50 -1.77 3.19 -3.85
N THR A 51 -0.51 3.21 -3.43
CA THR A 51 -0.07 3.80 -2.16
C THR A 51 0.51 5.19 -2.41
N VAL A 52 0.42 6.08 -1.42
CA VAL A 52 0.89 7.48 -1.49
C VAL A 52 1.63 7.81 -0.21
#